data_AF-A0A419KBC7-F1
#
_entry.id   AF-A0A419KBC7-F1
#
_cell.length_a   1.000
_cell.length_b   1.000
_cell.length_c   1.000
_cell.angle_alpha   90.00
_cell.angle_beta   90.00
_cell.angle_gamma   90.00
#
_symmetry.space_group_name_H-M   'P 1'
#
loop_
_entity.id
_entity.type
_entity.pdbx_description
1 polymer ?
#
loop_
_entity_poly.entity_id
_entity_poly.type
_entity_poly.pdbx_seq_one_letter_code
_entity_poly.pdbx_strand_id
1 'polypeptide(L)'
;MRKREGEKVLLIAETNWLESIALVQDPVASYLLDLADTKEIEIAVPRYSFYEADGSLNRKLIKRAEKIDDALSLLGQISQSGHSADLCKRGREILKELKKLTLSDRAEIKRVLDAIKAMIQVIPYVSDASARAEMIFESSRPPFKGGDCRIYASILVFLEHIEKEYNPIIFYTEDKEDFDHPEIHVELEKLSVEIMFDSGACVERIKG
;
A
#
# COMPACT_ATOMS: atom_id res chain seq x y z
N MET A 1 13.99 -20.62 -18.70
CA MET A 1 12.79 -21.10 -19.45
C MET A 1 12.30 -19.94 -20.33
N ARG A 2 12.03 -20.16 -21.62
CA ARG A 2 11.45 -19.12 -22.49
C ARG A 2 9.95 -18.98 -22.15
N LYS A 3 9.47 -17.75 -21.90
CA LYS A 3 8.03 -17.45 -21.73
C LYS A 3 7.27 -18.01 -22.94
N ARG A 4 6.20 -18.79 -22.71
CA ARG A 4 5.29 -19.18 -23.79
C ARG A 4 4.51 -17.93 -24.22
N GLU A 5 4.33 -17.74 -25.51
CA GLU A 5 3.43 -16.69 -26.02
C GLU A 5 2.03 -16.91 -25.43
N GLY A 6 1.58 -15.98 -24.57
CA GLY A 6 0.25 -16.01 -23.95
C GLY A 6 0.24 -16.04 -22.41
N GLU A 7 1.35 -16.37 -21.75
CA GLU A 7 1.41 -16.38 -20.28
C GLU A 7 1.62 -14.95 -19.73
N LYS A 8 0.59 -14.38 -19.10
CA LYS A 8 0.68 -13.08 -18.43
C LYS A 8 1.23 -13.23 -17.02
N VAL A 9 1.91 -12.18 -16.55
CA VAL A 9 2.33 -12.08 -15.15
C VAL A 9 1.19 -11.49 -14.32
N LEU A 10 0.92 -12.07 -13.16
CA LEU A 10 0.05 -11.48 -12.14
C LEU A 10 0.90 -10.97 -10.99
N LEU A 11 0.82 -9.68 -10.71
CA LEU A 11 1.38 -9.09 -9.50
C LEU A 11 0.24 -8.83 -8.51
N ILE A 12 0.28 -9.49 -7.36
CA ILE A 12 -0.58 -9.22 -6.23
C ILE A 12 0.17 -8.28 -5.29
N ALA A 13 -0.36 -7.08 -5.08
CA ALA A 13 0.24 -6.09 -4.18
C ALA A 13 -0.69 -5.80 -2.98
N GLU A 14 -0.14 -5.21 -1.93
CA GLU A 14 -0.89 -4.88 -0.70
C GLU A 14 -0.81 -3.39 -0.33
N THR A 15 -1.11 -3.08 0.93
CA THR A 15 -1.21 -1.74 1.50
C THR A 15 0.06 -0.89 1.29
N ASN A 16 1.27 -1.42 1.53
CA ASN A 16 2.51 -0.63 1.40
C ASN A 16 2.74 -0.16 -0.03
N TRP A 17 2.44 -0.98 -1.04
CA TRP A 17 2.55 -0.56 -2.44
C TRP A 17 1.60 0.60 -2.77
N LEU A 18 0.35 0.54 -2.27
CA LEU A 18 -0.62 1.64 -2.44
C LEU A 18 -0.15 2.93 -1.76
N GLU A 19 0.37 2.83 -0.53
CA GLU A 19 0.91 3.98 0.19
C GLU A 19 2.12 4.59 -0.53
N SER A 20 3.00 3.74 -1.05
CA SER A 20 4.21 4.14 -1.74
C SER A 20 3.90 4.94 -3.01
N ILE A 21 2.91 4.49 -3.80
CA ILE A 21 2.46 5.24 -4.98
C ILE A 21 1.76 6.54 -4.58
N ALA A 22 0.83 6.48 -3.61
CA ALA A 22 0.06 7.65 -3.19
C ALA A 22 0.95 8.78 -2.63
N LEU A 23 2.08 8.42 -2.02
CA LEU A 23 3.06 9.36 -1.46
C LEU A 23 4.26 9.62 -2.39
N VAL A 24 4.31 9.00 -3.57
CA VAL A 24 5.43 9.11 -4.53
C VAL A 24 6.77 8.78 -3.87
N GLN A 25 6.80 7.70 -3.09
CA GLN A 25 7.99 7.29 -2.31
C GLN A 25 8.91 6.36 -3.08
N ASP A 26 8.34 5.43 -3.86
CA ASP A 26 9.10 4.51 -4.70
C ASP A 26 8.72 4.66 -6.19
N PRO A 27 9.62 5.23 -7.01
CA PRO A 27 9.46 5.27 -8.46
C PRO A 27 9.36 3.89 -9.10
N VAL A 28 9.98 2.86 -8.51
CA VAL A 28 9.96 1.49 -9.05
C VAL A 28 8.60 0.84 -8.82
N ALA A 29 8.00 1.01 -7.64
CA ALA A 29 6.61 0.65 -7.39
C ALA A 29 5.63 1.31 -8.38
N SER A 30 5.88 2.59 -8.71
CA SER A 30 5.09 3.31 -9.72
C SER A 30 5.29 2.74 -11.13
N TYR A 31 6.50 2.32 -11.47
CA TYR A 31 6.78 1.68 -12.76
C TYR A 31 6.03 0.35 -12.96
N LEU A 32 5.75 -0.41 -11.89
CA LEU A 32 4.89 -1.59 -11.98
C LEU A 32 3.47 -1.23 -12.45
N LEU A 33 2.95 -0.07 -12.05
CA LEU A 33 1.66 0.42 -12.53
C LEU A 33 1.71 0.80 -14.02
N ASP A 34 2.81 1.38 -14.49
CA ASP A 34 3.01 1.66 -15.92
C ASP A 34 2.99 0.36 -16.75
N LEU A 35 3.61 -0.71 -16.27
CA LEU A 35 3.56 -2.03 -16.91
C LEU A 35 2.14 -2.60 -16.97
N ALA A 36 1.31 -2.31 -15.97
CA ALA A 36 -0.09 -2.71 -15.98
C ALA A 36 -0.91 -1.90 -17.00
N ASP A 37 -0.65 -0.58 -17.11
CA ASP A 37 -1.30 0.30 -18.09
C ASP A 37 -0.95 -0.09 -19.53
N THR A 38 0.30 -0.48 -19.80
CA THR A 38 0.74 -1.03 -21.10
C THR A 38 0.30 -2.48 -21.33
N LYS A 39 -0.40 -3.09 -20.38
CA LYS A 39 -0.91 -4.48 -20.41
C LYS A 39 0.18 -5.56 -20.46
N GLU A 40 1.40 -5.23 -20.03
CA GLU A 40 2.51 -6.17 -19.90
C GLU A 40 2.31 -7.12 -18.70
N ILE A 41 1.67 -6.61 -17.63
CA ILE A 41 1.28 -7.39 -16.45
C ILE A 41 -0.18 -7.13 -16.09
N GLU A 42 -0.76 -8.00 -15.26
CA GLU A 42 -2.00 -7.71 -14.54
C GLU A 42 -1.65 -7.47 -13.06
N ILE A 43 -2.27 -6.46 -12.45
CA ILE A 43 -2.13 -6.18 -11.01
C ILE A 43 -3.45 -6.51 -10.33
N ALA A 44 -3.36 -7.18 -9.18
CA ALA A 44 -4.47 -7.41 -8.28
C ALA A 44 -4.14 -6.90 -6.86
N VAL A 45 -5.09 -6.23 -6.21
CA VAL A 45 -4.91 -5.75 -4.82
C VAL A 45 -6.14 -6.08 -3.98
N PRO A 46 -5.98 -6.63 -2.76
CA PRO A 46 -7.07 -6.82 -1.81
C PRO A 46 -7.83 -5.54 -1.53
N ARG A 47 -9.16 -5.63 -1.55
CA ARG A 47 -10.05 -4.51 -1.18
C ARG A 47 -9.71 -3.98 0.21
N TYR A 48 -9.30 -4.86 1.12
CA TYR A 48 -8.91 -4.48 2.48
C TYR A 48 -7.68 -3.56 2.48
N SER A 49 -6.70 -3.78 1.60
CA SER A 49 -5.51 -2.93 1.46
C SER A 49 -5.87 -1.49 1.09
N PHE A 50 -6.89 -1.26 0.26
CA PHE A 50 -7.37 0.11 -0.03
C PHE A 50 -7.95 0.80 1.20
N TYR A 51 -8.71 0.08 2.03
CA TYR A 51 -9.25 0.64 3.28
C TYR A 51 -8.13 0.96 4.27
N GLU A 52 -7.13 0.08 4.35
CA GLU A 52 -5.99 0.28 5.24
C GLU A 52 -5.12 1.46 4.79
N ALA A 53 -4.81 1.55 3.49
CA ALA A 53 -4.05 2.66 2.91
C ALA A 53 -4.76 4.00 3.12
N ASP A 54 -6.06 4.12 2.79
CA ASP A 54 -6.83 5.34 3.04
C ASP A 54 -6.82 5.72 4.52
N GLY A 55 -7.03 4.75 5.43
CA GLY A 55 -7.01 4.99 6.87
C GLY A 55 -5.63 5.43 7.37
N SER A 56 -4.56 4.76 6.96
CA SER A 56 -3.19 5.02 7.37
C SER A 56 -2.70 6.38 6.86
N LEU A 57 -2.90 6.67 5.58
CA LEU A 57 -2.54 7.94 4.95
C LEU A 57 -3.29 9.11 5.59
N ASN A 58 -4.60 8.97 5.82
CA ASN A 58 -5.38 10.00 6.54
C ASN A 58 -4.86 10.24 7.95
N ARG A 59 -4.51 9.19 8.71
CA ARG A 59 -3.90 9.34 10.05
C ARG A 59 -2.56 10.08 9.99
N LYS A 60 -1.72 9.80 8.98
CA LYS A 60 -0.45 10.52 8.78
C LYS A 60 -0.71 12.02 8.52
N LEU A 61 -1.69 12.37 7.69
CA LEU A 61 -2.06 13.76 7.42
C LEU A 61 -2.61 14.49 8.66
N ILE A 62 -3.48 13.83 9.45
CA ILE A 62 -4.01 14.41 10.69
C ILE A 62 -2.87 14.71 11.67
N LYS A 63 -1.98 13.74 11.92
CA LYS A 63 -0.80 13.95 12.78
C LYS A 63 0.11 15.07 12.26
N ARG A 64 0.24 15.23 10.94
CA ARG A 64 1.00 16.34 10.35
C ARG A 64 0.32 17.69 10.63
N ALA A 65 -1.00 17.77 10.50
CA ALA A 65 -1.75 18.99 10.79
C ALA A 65 -1.66 19.37 12.29
N GLU A 66 -1.73 18.40 13.20
CA GLU A 66 -1.54 18.61 14.64
C GLU A 66 -0.15 19.20 14.95
N LYS A 67 0.92 18.63 14.38
CA LYS A 67 2.27 19.17 14.54
C LYS A 67 2.42 20.60 14.02
N ILE A 68 1.71 20.94 12.94
CA ILE A 68 1.69 22.30 12.41
C ILE A 68 0.99 23.25 13.39
N ASP A 69 -0.11 22.81 14.02
CA ASP A 69 -0.81 23.60 15.04
C ASP A 69 0.06 23.84 16.28
N ASP A 70 0.78 22.82 16.74
CA ASP A 70 1.74 22.96 17.84
C ASP A 70 2.84 23.98 17.50
N ALA A 71 3.41 23.91 16.29
CA ALA A 71 4.42 24.85 15.84
C ALA A 71 3.88 26.29 15.69
N LEU A 72 2.64 26.45 15.21
CA LEU A 72 1.95 27.74 15.14
C LEU A 72 1.75 28.36 16.52
N SER A 73 1.41 27.55 17.53
CA SER A 73 1.27 27.96 18.91
C SER A 73 2.61 28.45 19.49
N LEU A 74 3.68 27.67 19.28
CA LEU A 74 5.03 28.01 19.74
C LEU A 74 5.54 29.33 19.14
N LEU A 75 5.38 29.52 17.82
CA LEU A 75 5.75 30.80 17.18
C LEU A 75 4.91 31.98 17.70
N GLY A 76 3.66 31.73 18.09
CA GLY A 76 2.81 32.71 18.78
C GLY A 76 3.43 33.14 20.10
N GLN A 77 3.87 32.20 20.92
CA GLN A 77 4.51 32.47 22.21
C GLN A 77 5.86 33.20 22.04
N ILE A 78 6.69 32.79 21.08
CA ILE A 78 7.98 33.46 20.81
C ILE A 78 7.76 34.90 20.35
N SER A 79 6.74 35.15 19.52
CA SER A 79 6.46 36.53 19.06
C SER A 79 6.11 37.49 20.20
N GLN A 80 5.59 36.98 21.33
CA GLN A 80 5.25 37.78 22.51
C GLN A 80 6.46 38.16 23.35
N SER A 81 7.59 37.45 23.24
CA SER A 81 8.83 37.77 23.96
C SER A 81 9.68 38.86 23.29
N GLY A 82 9.16 39.49 22.22
CA GLY A 82 9.82 40.57 21.49
C GLY A 82 11.00 40.14 20.61
N HIS A 83 11.41 38.86 20.68
CA HIS A 83 12.48 38.32 19.85
C HIS A 83 11.93 37.95 18.47
N SER A 84 12.61 38.41 17.41
CA SER A 84 12.40 37.87 16.06
C SER A 84 10.93 37.91 15.60
N ALA A 85 10.18 38.96 15.94
CA ALA A 85 8.74 39.06 15.68
C ALA A 85 8.40 38.91 14.17
N ASP A 86 9.18 39.54 13.29
CA ASP A 86 9.02 39.41 11.84
C ASP A 86 9.29 37.99 11.33
N LEU A 87 10.31 37.32 11.89
CA LEU A 87 10.61 35.92 11.60
C LEU A 87 9.46 35.01 12.04
N CYS A 88 8.91 35.23 13.24
CA CYS A 88 7.76 34.48 13.74
C CYS A 88 6.52 34.70 12.87
N LYS A 89 6.27 35.93 12.43
CA LYS A 89 5.16 36.25 11.52
C LYS A 89 5.28 35.49 10.20
N ARG A 90 6.44 35.55 9.54
CA ARG A 90 6.70 34.80 8.29
C ARG A 90 6.58 33.30 8.49
N GLY A 91 7.14 32.76 9.58
CA GLY A 91 7.03 31.33 9.91
C GLY A 91 5.58 30.90 10.09
N ARG A 92 4.75 31.72 10.75
CA ARG A 92 3.31 31.43 10.90
C ARG A 92 2.56 31.49 9.57
N GLU A 93 2.91 32.40 8.67
CA GLU A 93 2.32 32.46 7.32
C GLU A 93 2.64 31.18 6.53
N ILE A 94 3.90 30.74 6.51
CA ILE A 94 4.33 29.50 5.87
C ILE A 94 3.60 28.28 6.47
N LEU A 95 3.53 28.18 7.79
CA LEU A 95 2.87 27.05 8.46
C LEU A 95 1.35 27.02 8.18
N LYS A 96 0.69 28.18 8.10
CA LYS A 96 -0.74 28.24 7.71
C LYS A 96 -0.94 27.75 6.28
N GLU A 97 -0.06 28.14 5.36
CA GLU A 97 -0.10 27.66 3.98
C GLU A 97 0.14 26.14 3.91
N LEU A 98 1.15 25.64 4.64
CA LEU A 98 1.42 24.20 4.73
C LEU A 98 0.23 23.41 5.32
N LYS A 99 -0.47 23.97 6.31
CA LYS A 99 -1.69 23.36 6.86
C LYS A 99 -2.79 23.27 5.81
N LYS A 100 -2.99 24.34 5.04
CA LYS A 100 -3.97 24.36 3.95
C LYS A 100 -3.65 23.29 2.91
N LEU A 101 -2.38 23.15 2.51
CA LEU A 101 -1.93 22.11 1.59
C LEU A 101 -2.16 20.70 2.16
N THR A 102 -1.84 20.48 3.44
CA THR A 102 -2.06 19.18 4.11
C THR A 102 -3.54 18.77 4.08
N LEU A 103 -4.47 19.72 4.16
CA LEU A 103 -5.91 19.44 4.06
C LEU A 103 -6.35 19.13 2.63
N SER A 104 -5.73 19.75 1.61
CA SER A 104 -5.99 19.38 0.21
C SER A 104 -5.41 18.01 -0.15
N ASP A 105 -4.28 17.62 0.45
CA ASP A 105 -3.63 16.32 0.22
C ASP A 105 -4.58 15.15 0.52
N ARG A 106 -5.54 15.32 1.45
CA ARG A 106 -6.54 14.28 1.75
C ARG A 106 -7.42 13.97 0.55
N ALA A 107 -7.92 15.01 -0.12
CA ALA A 107 -8.72 14.81 -1.33
C ALA A 107 -7.85 14.18 -2.42
N GLU A 108 -6.58 14.61 -2.53
CA GLU A 108 -5.64 14.09 -3.49
C GLU A 108 -5.38 12.60 -3.33
N ILE A 109 -5.05 12.16 -2.12
CA ILE A 109 -4.81 10.75 -1.80
C ILE A 109 -6.00 9.89 -2.21
N LYS A 110 -7.22 10.35 -1.89
CA LYS A 110 -8.43 9.64 -2.29
C LYS A 110 -8.54 9.53 -3.82
N ARG A 111 -8.29 10.63 -4.55
CA ARG A 111 -8.31 10.63 -6.02
C ARG A 111 -7.29 9.64 -6.60
N VAL A 112 -6.08 9.61 -6.06
CA VAL A 112 -5.01 8.69 -6.50
C VAL A 112 -5.41 7.24 -6.24
N LEU A 113 -5.88 6.91 -5.04
CA LEU A 113 -6.32 5.54 -4.72
C LEU A 113 -7.50 5.09 -5.60
N ASP A 114 -8.47 5.98 -5.84
CA ASP A 114 -9.61 5.69 -6.73
C ASP A 114 -9.15 5.52 -8.20
N ALA A 115 -8.13 6.26 -8.64
CA ALA A 115 -7.53 6.09 -9.98
C ALA A 115 -6.79 4.76 -10.11
N ILE A 116 -5.95 4.39 -9.13
CA ILE A 116 -5.28 3.07 -9.09
C ILE A 116 -6.32 1.97 -9.15
N LYS A 117 -7.36 2.05 -8.32
CA LYS A 117 -8.45 1.07 -8.25
C LYS A 117 -9.18 0.85 -9.58
N ALA A 118 -9.22 1.86 -10.45
CA ALA A 118 -9.84 1.76 -11.77
C ALA A 118 -8.96 1.05 -12.81
N MET A 119 -7.64 0.99 -12.58
CA MET A 119 -6.66 0.40 -13.51
C MET A 119 -6.34 -1.06 -13.19
N ILE A 120 -6.60 -1.51 -11.96
CA ILE A 120 -6.20 -2.83 -11.47
C ILE A 120 -7.40 -3.73 -11.17
N GLN A 121 -7.14 -5.01 -10.95
CA GLN A 121 -8.12 -5.93 -10.38
C GLN A 121 -8.22 -5.73 -8.87
N VAL A 122 -9.44 -5.60 -8.35
CA VAL A 122 -9.68 -5.55 -6.90
C VAL A 122 -10.09 -6.93 -6.42
N ILE A 123 -9.28 -7.52 -5.54
CA ILE A 123 -9.61 -8.79 -4.90
C ILE A 123 -10.70 -8.52 -3.84
N PRO A 124 -11.89 -9.14 -3.95
CA PRO A 124 -12.97 -8.89 -3.01
C PRO A 124 -12.68 -9.49 -1.63
N TYR A 125 -13.20 -8.86 -0.58
CA TYR A 125 -13.23 -9.44 0.76
C TYR A 125 -14.60 -10.10 0.98
N VAL A 126 -14.63 -11.43 0.85
CA VAL A 126 -15.85 -12.26 0.92
C VAL A 126 -15.94 -13.00 2.27
N SER A 127 -17.08 -13.66 2.54
CA SER A 127 -17.31 -14.41 3.78
C SER A 127 -16.20 -15.42 4.08
N ASP A 128 -15.74 -16.13 3.05
CA ASP A 128 -14.77 -17.22 3.19
C ASP A 128 -13.40 -16.65 3.56
N ALA A 129 -13.02 -15.51 2.96
CA ALA A 129 -11.83 -14.77 3.33
C ALA A 129 -11.93 -14.22 4.76
N SER A 130 -13.12 -13.79 5.19
CA SER A 130 -13.34 -13.32 6.55
C SER A 130 -13.16 -14.43 7.59
N ALA A 131 -13.84 -15.56 7.39
CA ALA A 131 -13.74 -16.71 8.28
C ALA A 131 -12.30 -17.24 8.36
N ARG A 132 -11.61 -17.33 7.21
CA ARG A 132 -10.21 -17.76 7.16
C ARG A 132 -9.27 -16.78 7.88
N ALA A 133 -9.48 -15.47 7.72
CA ALA A 133 -8.69 -14.46 8.43
C ALA A 133 -8.82 -14.58 9.96
N GLU A 134 -10.05 -14.78 10.45
CA GLU A 134 -10.30 -15.02 11.88
C GLU A 134 -9.61 -16.30 12.37
N MET A 135 -9.71 -17.39 11.62
CA MET A 135 -9.04 -18.64 11.98
C MET A 135 -7.52 -18.49 12.04
N ILE A 136 -6.90 -17.78 11.09
CA ILE A 136 -5.46 -17.51 11.10
C ILE A 136 -5.08 -16.75 12.36
N PHE A 137 -5.77 -15.63 12.62
CA PHE A 137 -5.50 -14.75 13.76
C PHE A 137 -5.68 -15.46 15.11
N GLU A 138 -6.80 -16.14 15.32
CA GLU A 138 -7.08 -16.86 16.57
C GLU A 138 -6.14 -18.05 16.79
N SER A 139 -5.70 -18.70 15.70
CA SER A 139 -4.72 -19.78 15.77
C SER A 139 -3.28 -19.31 16.03
N SER A 140 -3.05 -17.99 16.12
CA SER A 140 -1.70 -17.41 16.26
C SER A 140 -0.73 -17.90 15.18
N ARG A 141 -1.23 -18.03 13.94
CA ARG A 141 -0.40 -18.32 12.76
C ARG A 141 -0.08 -17.03 12.02
N PRO A 142 1.08 -16.94 11.33
CA PRO A 142 1.41 -15.76 10.54
C PRO A 142 0.43 -15.59 9.36
N PRO A 143 0.17 -14.34 8.93
CA PRO A 143 0.63 -13.09 9.54
C PRO A 143 -0.07 -12.82 10.88
N PHE A 144 0.58 -12.08 11.80
CA PHE A 144 0.09 -11.99 13.18
C PHE A 144 -0.81 -10.77 13.44
N LYS A 145 -0.82 -9.80 12.54
CA LYS A 145 -1.71 -8.64 12.64
C LYS A 145 -3.04 -8.93 11.97
N GLY A 146 -4.14 -8.56 12.62
CA GLY A 146 -5.47 -8.80 12.09
C GLY A 146 -5.79 -8.07 10.77
N GLY A 147 -5.04 -7.04 10.38
CA GLY A 147 -5.14 -6.43 9.05
C GLY A 147 -4.56 -7.35 7.98
N ASP A 148 -3.33 -7.78 8.20
CA ASP A 148 -2.58 -8.69 7.32
C ASP A 148 -3.26 -10.04 7.18
N CYS A 149 -3.87 -10.58 8.25
CA CYS A 149 -4.69 -11.81 8.15
C CYS A 149 -5.80 -11.67 7.11
N ARG A 150 -6.44 -10.50 7.02
CA ARG A 150 -7.52 -10.25 6.07
C ARG A 150 -7.01 -10.10 4.64
N ILE A 151 -5.87 -9.42 4.47
CA ILE A 151 -5.18 -9.30 3.18
C ILE A 151 -4.78 -10.69 2.69
N TYR A 152 -4.05 -11.43 3.50
CA TYR A 152 -3.56 -12.77 3.20
C TYR A 152 -4.69 -13.75 2.88
N ALA A 153 -5.71 -13.83 3.74
CA ALA A 153 -6.87 -14.71 3.49
C ALA A 153 -7.63 -14.34 2.20
N SER A 154 -7.73 -13.06 1.86
CA SER A 154 -8.33 -12.62 0.59
C SER A 154 -7.53 -13.11 -0.62
N ILE A 155 -6.20 -13.05 -0.53
CA ILE A 155 -5.29 -13.51 -1.58
C ILE A 155 -5.44 -15.01 -1.79
N LEU A 156 -5.44 -15.80 -0.70
CA LEU A 156 -5.59 -17.26 -0.79
C LEU A 156 -6.91 -17.66 -1.44
N VAL A 157 -8.03 -17.10 -0.95
CA VAL A 157 -9.36 -17.37 -1.51
C VAL A 157 -9.43 -16.93 -2.97
N PHE A 158 -8.80 -15.82 -3.34
CA PHE A 158 -8.76 -15.35 -4.71
C PHE A 158 -8.01 -16.31 -5.64
N LEU A 159 -6.84 -16.77 -5.23
CA LEU A 159 -6.00 -17.69 -5.99
C LEU A 159 -6.66 -19.06 -6.15
N GLU A 160 -7.43 -19.52 -5.16
CA GLU A 160 -8.20 -20.77 -5.25
C GLU A 160 -9.30 -20.73 -6.32
N HIS A 161 -9.75 -19.53 -6.72
CA HIS A 161 -10.87 -19.33 -7.66
C HIS A 161 -10.45 -18.68 -8.97
N ILE A 162 -9.16 -18.45 -9.19
CA ILE A 162 -8.68 -17.78 -10.39
C ILE A 162 -8.72 -18.77 -11.58
N GLU A 163 -9.51 -18.45 -12.60
CA GLU A 163 -9.63 -19.31 -13.79
C GLU A 163 -8.54 -19.06 -14.84
N LYS A 164 -7.91 -17.89 -14.79
CA LYS A 164 -6.85 -17.50 -15.72
C LYS A 164 -5.52 -18.14 -15.34
N GLU A 165 -4.80 -18.65 -16.33
CA GLU A 165 -3.44 -19.13 -16.16
C GLU A 165 -2.44 -17.95 -16.19
N TYR A 166 -1.64 -17.83 -15.13
CA TYR A 166 -0.59 -16.83 -15.00
C TYR A 166 0.76 -17.51 -14.76
N ASN A 167 1.83 -16.93 -15.29
CA ASN A 167 3.19 -17.42 -15.05
C ASN A 167 4.23 -16.29 -15.20
N PRO A 168 4.83 -15.80 -14.10
CA PRO A 168 4.56 -16.15 -12.70
C PRO A 168 3.33 -15.46 -12.10
N ILE A 169 2.94 -15.89 -10.90
CA ILE A 169 2.16 -15.11 -9.94
C ILE A 169 3.14 -14.63 -8.86
N ILE A 170 3.17 -13.33 -8.60
CA ILE A 170 4.06 -12.70 -7.63
C ILE A 170 3.20 -12.04 -6.55
N PHE A 171 3.43 -12.34 -5.28
CA PHE A 171 2.92 -11.55 -4.17
C PHE A 171 4.00 -10.59 -3.69
N TYR A 172 3.77 -9.29 -3.88
CA TYR A 172 4.68 -8.23 -3.46
C TYR A 172 4.17 -7.53 -2.21
N THR A 173 5.02 -7.48 -1.19
CA THR A 173 4.80 -6.77 0.07
C THR A 173 6.13 -6.26 0.62
N GLU A 174 6.17 -5.08 1.23
CA GLU A 174 7.38 -4.62 1.94
C GLU A 174 7.43 -5.14 3.40
N ASP A 175 6.33 -5.70 3.91
CA ASP A 175 6.21 -6.17 5.28
C ASP A 175 6.81 -7.59 5.46
N LYS A 176 8.14 -7.63 5.56
CA LYS A 176 8.87 -8.86 5.88
C LYS A 176 8.54 -9.39 7.28
N GLU A 177 8.24 -8.52 8.23
CA GLU A 177 8.03 -8.92 9.61
C GLU A 177 6.80 -9.83 9.74
N ASP A 178 5.74 -9.54 8.98
CA ASP A 178 4.49 -10.31 9.01
C ASP A 178 4.38 -11.39 7.94
N PHE A 179 5.10 -11.27 6.81
CA PHE A 179 4.94 -12.21 5.69
C PHE A 179 6.14 -13.12 5.41
N ASP A 180 7.33 -12.86 5.95
CA ASP A 180 8.51 -13.72 5.76
C ASP A 180 8.54 -14.89 6.75
N HIS A 181 7.52 -15.75 6.64
CA HIS A 181 7.35 -16.93 7.51
C HIS A 181 7.26 -18.22 6.69
N PRO A 182 7.95 -19.31 7.08
CA PRO A 182 7.96 -20.56 6.31
C PRO A 182 6.56 -21.11 6.00
N GLU A 183 5.60 -20.95 6.91
CA GLU A 183 4.22 -21.38 6.73
C GLU A 183 3.52 -20.67 5.57
N ILE A 184 3.76 -19.36 5.43
CA ILE A 184 3.23 -18.53 4.34
C ILE A 184 3.89 -18.94 3.02
N HIS A 185 5.22 -19.07 2.99
CA HIS A 185 5.96 -19.51 1.80
C HIS A 185 5.44 -20.86 1.29
N VAL A 186 5.27 -21.84 2.18
CA VAL A 186 4.79 -23.19 1.83
C VAL A 186 3.34 -23.16 1.31
N GLU A 187 2.48 -22.31 1.85
CA GLU A 187 1.08 -22.20 1.41
C GLU A 187 0.98 -21.48 0.05
N LEU A 188 1.74 -20.40 -0.16
CA LEU A 188 1.80 -19.67 -1.42
C LEU A 188 2.47 -20.49 -2.55
N GLU A 189 3.53 -21.25 -2.25
CA GLU A 189 4.21 -22.11 -3.23
C GLU A 189 3.28 -23.20 -3.78
N LYS A 190 2.38 -23.76 -2.94
CA LYS A 190 1.34 -24.71 -3.39
C LYS A 190 0.38 -24.10 -4.40
N LEU A 191 0.24 -22.78 -4.39
CA LEU A 191 -0.57 -22.00 -5.33
C LEU A 191 0.29 -21.39 -6.45
N SER A 192 1.54 -21.82 -6.61
CA SER A 192 2.51 -21.30 -7.59
C SER A 192 2.76 -19.80 -7.48
N VAL A 193 2.71 -19.27 -6.25
CA VAL A 193 2.96 -17.85 -5.96
C VAL A 193 4.36 -17.67 -5.38
N GLU A 194 5.12 -16.77 -5.99
CA GLU A 194 6.42 -16.31 -5.50
C GLU A 194 6.21 -15.06 -4.64
N ILE A 195 6.67 -15.07 -3.39
CA ILE A 195 6.67 -13.86 -2.55
C ILE A 195 7.94 -13.04 -2.79
N MET A 196 7.78 -11.73 -2.95
CA MET A 196 8.86 -10.79 -3.17
C MET A 196 8.71 -9.58 -2.25
N PHE A 197 9.84 -9.08 -1.77
CA PHE A 197 9.88 -8.00 -0.79
C PHE A 197 10.56 -6.72 -1.28
N ASP A 198 10.85 -6.65 -2.57
CA ASP A 198 11.56 -5.54 -3.21
C ASP A 198 10.94 -5.29 -4.58
N SER A 199 10.58 -4.04 -4.85
CA SER A 199 9.94 -3.64 -6.11
C SER A 199 10.90 -3.78 -7.29
N GLY A 200 12.20 -3.55 -7.09
CA GLY A 200 13.25 -3.78 -8.09
C GLY A 200 13.33 -5.25 -8.49
N ALA A 201 13.39 -6.15 -7.51
CA ALA A 201 13.35 -7.58 -7.73
C ALA A 201 12.08 -8.04 -8.47
N CYS A 202 10.93 -7.43 -8.16
CA CYS A 202 9.69 -7.69 -8.91
C CYS A 202 9.84 -7.30 -10.39
N VAL A 203 10.39 -6.12 -10.68
CA VAL A 203 10.62 -5.65 -12.06
C VAL A 203 11.60 -6.56 -12.80
N GLU A 204 12.71 -6.95 -12.18
CA GLU A 204 13.68 -7.88 -12.76
C GLU A 204 13.01 -9.23 -13.08
N ARG A 205 12.24 -9.77 -12.13
CA ARG A 205 11.53 -11.04 -12.29
C ARG A 205 10.47 -11.01 -13.39
N ILE A 206 9.78 -9.88 -13.55
CA ILE A 206 8.78 -9.65 -14.60
C ILE A 206 9.46 -9.59 -15.98
N LYS A 207 10.59 -8.89 -16.08
CA LYS A 207 11.27 -8.65 -17.36
C LYS A 207 12.09 -9.86 -17.84
N GLY A 208 12.65 -10.65 -16.92
CA GLY A 208 13.42 -11.85 -17.24
C GLY A 208 14.90 -11.56 -17.45
#